data_AF-A0A6B3CW30-F1
#
_entry.id   AF-A0A6B3CW30-F1
#
_cell.length_a   1.000
_cell.length_b   1.000
_cell.length_c   1.000
_cell.angle_alpha   90.00
_cell.angle_beta   90.00
_cell.angle_gamma   90.00
#
_symmetry.space_group_name_H-M   'P 1'
#
loop_
_entity.id
_entity.type
_entity.pdbx_description
1 polymer ?
#
loop_
_entity_poly.entity_id
_entity_poly.type
_entity_poly.pdbx_seq_one_letter_code
_entity_poly.pdbx_strand_id
1 'polypeptide(L)'
;MLEHIAEHSRRPEIVLLHDPVPFGALNVLDEVPGEEMEERLLFRAQPETRRFALQHRAFAEAIAGAGFTCRYLGELVGDSACFGIAGSDPNLMFTRDAAITLPWAPDVYLPAHMAKPLRGAEVVVLSTALEALGLQRVEWRGSDDAYLEGGDVVPFSRGGNRCLLVGYARRSTLKAVRHLREALVPYLADEIFAIELAPWRMNLDGGLLPVADDVVVAHPPHRPHPAPGADSSEQRAGRPLVRDLAAASSEGG
;
A
#
# COMPACT_ATOMS: atom_id res chain seq x y z
N MET A 1 -24.99 -8.46 13.85
CA MET A 1 -24.78 -7.65 12.64
C MET A 1 -23.40 -7.03 12.75
N LEU A 2 -22.41 -7.57 12.04
CA LEU A 2 -21.15 -6.88 11.80
C LEU A 2 -21.32 -6.19 10.45
N GLU A 3 -21.91 -5.00 10.47
CA GLU A 3 -22.05 -4.18 9.27
C GLU A 3 -20.70 -3.52 8.95
N HIS A 4 -20.25 -3.65 7.70
CA HIS A 4 -19.25 -2.81 7.03
C HIS A 4 -17.84 -2.74 7.64
N ILE A 5 -17.08 -3.83 7.50
CA ILE A 5 -15.68 -3.92 7.99
C ILE A 5 -14.60 -3.70 6.91
N ALA A 6 -14.93 -3.45 5.64
CA ALA A 6 -13.93 -3.27 4.57
C ALA A 6 -13.33 -1.85 4.52
N GLU A 7 -12.18 -1.67 3.84
CA GLU A 7 -11.52 -0.35 3.68
C GLU A 7 -12.40 0.65 2.94
N HIS A 8 -13.18 0.20 1.94
CA HIS A 8 -14.12 1.06 1.21
C HIS A 8 -15.41 1.36 2.00
N SER A 9 -15.72 0.58 3.03
CA SER A 9 -16.99 0.70 3.78
C SER A 9 -16.84 1.42 5.12
N ARG A 10 -15.61 1.56 5.64
CA ARG A 10 -15.33 2.30 6.87
C ARG A 10 -14.57 3.58 6.56
N ARG A 11 -15.17 4.70 6.96
CA ARG A 11 -14.54 6.01 6.87
C ARG A 11 -13.41 6.12 7.90
N PRO A 12 -12.13 6.34 7.51
CA PRO A 12 -11.10 6.69 8.47
C PRO A 12 -11.41 8.03 9.15
N GLU A 13 -11.13 8.11 10.46
CA GLU A 13 -11.25 9.37 11.21
C GLU A 13 -10.16 10.36 10.80
N ILE A 14 -8.95 9.85 10.59
CA ILE A 14 -7.75 10.61 10.22
C ILE A 14 -7.13 10.02 8.96
N VAL A 15 -6.74 10.90 8.03
CA VAL A 15 -5.88 10.58 6.89
C VAL A 15 -4.52 11.22 7.12
N LEU A 16 -3.47 10.39 7.18
CA LEU A 16 -2.09 10.84 7.32
C LEU A 16 -1.51 11.27 5.98
N LEU A 17 -1.03 12.50 5.92
CA LEU A 17 -0.38 13.10 4.76
C LEU A 17 1.04 13.54 5.11
N HIS A 18 1.87 13.71 4.09
CA HIS A 18 3.18 14.31 4.24
C HIS A 18 3.50 15.18 3.03
N ASP A 19 3.80 16.45 3.28
CA ASP A 19 4.28 17.36 2.25
C ASP A 19 5.81 17.51 2.39
N PRO A 20 6.60 16.96 1.45
CA PRO A 20 8.06 17.04 1.49
C PRO A 20 8.60 18.44 1.16
N VAL A 21 7.79 19.34 0.57
CA VAL A 21 8.25 20.61 0.01
C VAL A 21 8.69 21.63 1.09
N PRO A 22 7.92 21.89 2.16
CA PRO A 22 8.30 22.87 3.18
C PRO A 22 9.65 22.58 3.86
N PHE A 23 10.08 21.32 3.85
CA PHE A 23 11.33 20.86 4.46
C PHE A 23 12.50 20.80 3.46
N GLY A 24 12.24 21.03 2.17
CA GLY A 24 13.26 20.89 1.13
C GLY A 24 13.65 19.44 0.86
N ALA A 25 12.83 18.44 1.26
CA ALA A 25 13.16 17.02 1.07
C ALA A 25 13.28 16.64 -0.41
N LEU A 26 12.65 17.40 -1.32
CA LEU A 26 12.78 17.19 -2.77
C LEU A 26 14.11 17.70 -3.35
N ASN A 27 14.88 18.52 -2.61
CA ASN A 27 16.14 19.10 -3.13
C ASN A 27 17.19 18.02 -3.40
N VAL A 28 17.13 16.89 -2.70
CA VAL A 28 18.03 15.75 -2.97
C VAL A 28 17.84 15.19 -4.39
N LEU A 29 16.68 15.42 -5.01
CA LEU A 29 16.42 15.02 -6.40
C LEU A 29 17.19 15.89 -7.41
N ASP A 30 17.57 17.12 -7.05
CA ASP A 30 18.42 17.99 -7.89
C ASP A 30 19.88 17.50 -7.96
N GLU A 31 20.31 16.72 -6.96
CA GLU A 31 21.69 16.27 -6.81
C GLU A 31 21.97 14.93 -7.50
N VAL A 32 20.94 14.25 -8.00
CA VAL A 32 21.04 12.91 -8.60
C VAL A 32 20.72 12.98 -10.10
N PRO A 33 21.62 12.50 -10.99
CA PRO A 33 21.33 12.38 -12.41
C PRO A 33 20.05 11.61 -12.66
N GLY A 34 19.22 12.07 -13.61
CA GLY A 34 17.89 11.49 -13.85
C GLY A 34 17.90 9.98 -14.16
N GLU A 35 18.96 9.49 -14.81
CA GLU A 35 19.16 8.07 -15.11
C GLU A 35 19.47 7.19 -13.88
N GLU A 36 19.95 7.77 -12.78
CA GLU A 36 20.25 7.07 -11.53
C GLU A 36 19.12 7.21 -10.48
N MET A 37 18.12 8.05 -10.75
CA MET A 37 17.14 8.48 -9.77
C MET A 37 16.27 7.32 -9.25
N GLU A 38 15.86 6.40 -10.13
CA GLU A 38 15.05 5.25 -9.73
C GLU A 38 15.84 4.28 -8.84
N GLU A 39 17.13 4.10 -9.12
CA GLU A 39 17.98 3.20 -8.34
C GLU A 39 18.32 3.79 -6.97
N ARG A 40 18.69 5.08 -6.94
CA ARG A 40 19.23 5.73 -5.73
C ARG A 40 18.15 6.25 -4.81
N LEU A 41 17.07 6.78 -5.37
CA LEU A 41 16.05 7.51 -4.61
C LEU A 41 14.63 6.93 -4.78
N LEU A 42 14.44 5.96 -5.68
CA LEU A 42 13.14 5.37 -6.02
C LEU A 42 12.17 6.32 -6.73
N PHE A 43 12.69 7.37 -7.36
CA PHE A 43 11.91 8.30 -8.18
C PHE A 43 12.18 8.06 -9.67
N ARG A 44 11.13 8.07 -10.49
CA ARG A 44 11.27 7.90 -11.96
C ARG A 44 11.72 9.19 -12.66
N ALA A 45 11.45 10.32 -12.04
CA ALA A 45 11.76 11.64 -12.57
C ALA A 45 11.67 12.67 -11.44
N GLN A 46 12.35 13.79 -11.67
CA GLN A 46 12.25 14.95 -10.79
C GLN A 46 10.89 15.64 -10.96
N PRO A 47 10.12 15.85 -9.88
CA PRO A 47 8.91 16.64 -9.94
C PRO A 47 9.25 18.12 -10.04
N GLU A 48 8.41 18.89 -10.74
CA GLU A 48 8.46 20.35 -10.67
C GLU A 48 7.91 20.79 -9.30
N THR A 49 8.79 21.17 -8.37
CA THR A 49 8.48 21.42 -6.95
C THR A 49 7.29 22.34 -6.73
N ARG A 50 7.19 23.45 -7.47
CA ARG A 50 6.08 24.40 -7.32
C ARG A 50 4.74 23.79 -7.70
N ARG A 51 4.70 23.08 -8.83
CA ARG A 51 3.49 22.39 -9.28
C ARG A 51 3.13 21.23 -8.37
N PHE A 52 4.11 20.46 -7.90
CA PHE A 52 3.90 19.40 -6.92
C PHE A 52 3.24 19.95 -5.65
N ALA A 53 3.76 21.05 -5.08
CA ALA A 53 3.19 21.66 -3.88
C ALA A 53 1.72 22.10 -4.08
N LEU A 54 1.40 22.69 -5.24
CA LEU A 54 0.04 23.08 -5.59
C LEU A 54 -0.88 21.86 -5.70
N GLN A 55 -0.42 20.78 -6.33
CA GLN A 55 -1.18 19.53 -6.48
C GLN A 55 -1.40 18.83 -5.14
N HIS A 56 -0.37 18.77 -4.29
CA HIS A 56 -0.46 18.18 -2.96
C HIS A 56 -1.44 18.94 -2.07
N ARG A 57 -1.39 20.29 -2.07
CA ARG A 57 -2.38 21.11 -1.36
C ARG A 57 -3.80 20.87 -1.88
N ALA A 58 -4.01 20.89 -3.19
CA ALA A 58 -5.33 20.65 -3.77
C ALA A 58 -5.87 19.24 -3.41
N PHE A 59 -4.99 18.24 -3.37
CA PHE A 59 -5.33 16.89 -2.92
C PHE A 59 -5.77 16.87 -1.46
N ALA A 60 -4.99 17.47 -0.56
CA ALA A 60 -5.33 17.57 0.86
C ALA A 60 -6.66 18.32 1.09
N GLU A 61 -6.88 19.43 0.37
CA GLU A 61 -8.13 20.20 0.42
C GLU A 61 -9.33 19.38 -0.07
N ALA A 62 -9.16 18.56 -1.11
CA ALA A 62 -10.23 17.68 -1.59
C ALA A 62 -10.61 16.60 -0.57
N ILE A 63 -9.62 16.00 0.11
CA ILE A 63 -9.85 15.03 1.20
C ILE A 63 -10.57 15.71 2.37
N ALA A 64 -10.08 16.88 2.81
CA ALA A 64 -10.73 17.64 3.87
C ALA A 64 -12.15 18.09 3.48
N GLY A 65 -12.38 18.48 2.22
CA GLY A 65 -13.68 18.86 1.68
C GLY A 65 -14.69 17.71 1.62
N ALA A 66 -14.22 16.47 1.48
CA ALA A 66 -15.04 15.27 1.68
C ALA A 66 -15.32 14.96 3.18
N GLY A 67 -14.78 15.79 4.08
CA GLY A 67 -15.00 15.80 5.52
C GLY A 67 -14.03 14.92 6.32
N PHE A 68 -12.94 14.45 5.73
CA PHE A 68 -11.93 13.68 6.47
C PHE A 68 -11.03 14.61 7.28
N THR A 69 -10.53 14.13 8.41
CA THR A 69 -9.52 14.89 9.17
C THR A 69 -8.14 14.60 8.58
N CYS A 70 -7.50 15.60 7.97
CA CYS A 70 -6.10 15.47 7.56
C CYS A 70 -5.16 15.81 8.72
N ARG A 71 -4.08 15.04 8.86
CA ARG A 71 -2.96 15.33 9.76
C ARG A 71 -1.65 15.14 9.01
N TYR A 72 -0.71 16.05 9.21
CA TYR A 72 0.59 15.98 8.56
C TYR A 72 1.60 15.28 9.47
N LEU A 73 2.45 14.42 8.89
CA LEU A 73 3.49 13.73 9.66
C LEU A 73 4.38 14.71 10.44
N GLY A 74 4.79 15.81 9.82
CA GLY A 74 5.67 16.80 10.46
C GLY A 74 5.05 17.43 11.73
N GLU A 75 3.72 17.53 11.80
CA GLU A 75 3.01 18.00 13.00
C GLU A 75 3.01 16.95 14.10
N LEU A 76 2.87 15.68 13.73
CA LEU A 76 2.79 14.55 14.66
C LEU A 76 4.15 14.16 15.24
N VAL A 77 5.23 14.32 14.47
CA VAL A 77 6.58 13.92 14.86
C VAL A 77 7.50 15.09 15.25
N GLY A 78 6.97 16.32 15.29
CA GLY A 78 7.72 17.58 15.45
C GLY A 78 8.74 17.61 16.61
N ASP A 79 8.38 17.03 17.75
CA ASP A 79 9.22 16.99 18.95
C ASP A 79 10.02 15.68 19.10
N SER A 80 9.93 14.78 18.11
CA SER A 80 10.53 13.46 18.18
C SER A 80 11.92 13.43 17.55
N ALA A 81 12.71 12.42 17.91
CA ALA A 81 14.05 12.22 17.35
C ALA A 81 14.05 11.94 15.82
N CYS A 82 12.91 11.53 15.25
CA CYS A 82 12.80 11.23 13.82
C CYS A 82 12.30 12.42 12.97
N PHE A 83 12.08 13.60 13.57
CA PHE A 83 11.67 14.79 12.82
C PHE A 83 12.63 15.14 11.67
N GLY A 84 13.94 15.00 11.89
CA GLY A 84 14.95 15.25 10.85
C GLY A 84 14.76 14.34 9.63
N ILE A 85 14.42 13.07 9.85
CA ILE A 85 14.12 12.10 8.78
C ILE A 85 12.86 12.55 8.03
N ALA A 86 11.81 12.94 8.76
CA ALA A 86 10.59 13.46 8.18
C ALA A 86 10.83 14.68 7.28
N GLY A 87 11.82 15.52 7.59
CA GLY A 87 12.18 16.67 6.78
C GLY A 87 13.10 16.39 5.59
N SER A 88 13.73 15.20 5.51
CA SER A 88 14.76 14.92 4.50
C SER A 88 14.42 13.80 3.52
N ASP A 89 13.46 12.93 3.85
CA ASP A 89 13.13 11.77 3.02
C ASP A 89 11.98 12.09 2.03
N PRO A 90 12.24 12.16 0.71
CA PRO A 90 11.21 12.47 -0.26
C PRO A 90 10.17 11.35 -0.42
N ASN A 91 10.48 10.10 -0.06
CA ASN A 91 9.56 8.97 -0.21
C ASN A 91 8.45 8.97 0.84
N LEU A 92 8.59 9.71 1.95
CA LEU A 92 7.58 9.81 3.01
C LEU A 92 6.25 10.41 2.53
N MET A 93 6.21 11.05 1.36
CA MET A 93 4.95 11.46 0.73
C MET A 93 4.05 10.26 0.39
N PHE A 94 4.63 9.07 0.21
CA PHE A 94 3.93 7.81 0.02
C PHE A 94 3.67 7.12 1.37
N THR A 95 2.86 7.78 2.22
CA THR A 95 2.54 7.31 3.58
C THR A 95 1.89 5.91 3.62
N ARG A 96 1.39 5.41 2.48
CA ARG A 96 0.77 4.09 2.35
C ARG A 96 1.75 2.92 2.63
N ASP A 97 3.03 3.07 2.31
CA ASP A 97 3.90 1.90 2.23
C ASP A 97 4.51 1.48 3.56
N ALA A 98 4.75 2.42 4.47
CA ALA A 98 5.54 2.18 5.67
C ALA A 98 4.72 1.67 6.88
N ALA A 99 3.39 1.78 6.82
CA ALA A 99 2.49 1.22 7.83
C ALA A 99 1.12 0.86 7.23
N ILE A 100 0.55 -0.23 7.73
CA ILE A 100 -0.74 -0.77 7.31
C ILE A 100 -1.72 -0.60 8.46
N THR A 101 -2.92 -0.09 8.18
CA THR A 101 -4.02 -0.01 9.16
C THR A 101 -5.11 -0.99 8.75
N LEU A 102 -5.89 -1.45 9.74
CA LEU A 102 -6.99 -2.40 9.51
C LEU A 102 -8.32 -1.73 9.84
N PRO A 103 -9.28 -1.69 8.91
CA PRO A 103 -10.56 -1.03 9.15
C PRO A 103 -11.35 -1.66 10.31
N TRP A 104 -11.20 -2.95 10.62
CA TRP A 104 -11.86 -3.59 11.77
C TRP A 104 -11.04 -3.56 13.07
N ALA A 105 -9.82 -3.05 13.04
CA ALA A 105 -8.97 -2.92 14.22
C ALA A 105 -8.33 -1.51 14.22
N PRO A 106 -9.14 -0.46 14.48
CA PRO A 106 -8.72 0.94 14.34
C PRO A 106 -7.63 1.35 15.32
N ASP A 107 -7.49 0.62 16.42
CA ASP A 107 -6.57 0.93 17.51
C ASP A 107 -5.17 0.34 17.26
N VAL A 108 -4.96 -0.34 16.13
CA VAL A 108 -3.70 -1.01 15.81
C VAL A 108 -3.20 -0.70 14.41
N TYR A 109 -1.89 -0.82 14.24
CA TYR A 109 -1.24 -0.78 12.93
C TYR A 109 -0.20 -1.89 12.81
N LEU A 110 0.11 -2.25 11.56
CA LEU A 110 1.21 -3.15 11.25
C LEU A 110 2.35 -2.33 10.63
N PRO A 111 3.55 -2.36 11.20
CA PRO A 111 4.72 -1.74 10.59
C PRO A 111 5.10 -2.51 9.32
N ALA A 112 5.51 -1.81 8.27
CA ALA A 112 6.08 -2.46 7.10
C ALA A 112 7.49 -3.02 7.40
N HIS A 113 7.94 -3.93 6.55
CA HIS A 113 9.34 -4.34 6.49
C HIS A 113 9.84 -4.10 5.06
N MET A 114 10.45 -2.94 4.84
CA MET A 114 10.71 -2.39 3.51
C MET A 114 11.68 -3.25 2.70
N ALA A 115 11.41 -3.47 1.42
CA ALA A 115 12.29 -4.23 0.54
C ALA A 115 13.60 -3.47 0.23
N LYS A 116 13.57 -2.14 0.31
CA LYS A 116 14.71 -1.26 0.07
C LYS A 116 15.16 -0.63 1.39
N PRO A 117 16.41 -0.85 1.84
CA PRO A 117 16.91 -0.32 3.12
C PRO A 117 16.78 1.19 3.26
N LEU A 118 16.90 1.95 2.15
CA LEU A 118 16.75 3.41 2.16
C LEU A 118 15.40 3.88 2.71
N ARG A 119 14.34 3.06 2.55
CA ARG A 119 12.99 3.34 3.04
C ARG A 119 12.77 2.89 4.48
N GLY A 120 13.73 2.19 5.10
CA GLY A 120 13.57 1.65 6.45
C GLY A 120 13.31 2.73 7.51
N ALA A 121 13.87 3.92 7.30
CA ALA A 121 13.65 5.09 8.16
C ALA A 121 12.19 5.59 8.12
N GLU A 122 11.47 5.39 7.02
CA GLU A 122 10.06 5.76 6.87
C GLU A 122 9.19 5.04 7.90
N VAL A 123 9.48 3.76 8.17
CA VAL A 123 8.76 2.94 9.15
C VAL A 123 8.86 3.54 10.54
N VAL A 124 10.04 4.07 10.90
CA VAL A 124 10.26 4.71 12.21
C VAL A 124 9.42 5.99 12.34
N VAL A 125 9.43 6.83 11.31
CA VAL A 125 8.65 8.09 11.29
C VAL A 125 7.15 7.79 11.38
N LEU A 126 6.65 6.87 10.55
CA LEU A 126 5.22 6.53 10.53
C LEU A 126 4.76 5.84 11.82
N SER A 127 5.58 4.93 12.36
CA SER A 127 5.30 4.29 13.65
C SER A 127 5.18 5.32 14.77
N THR A 128 6.12 6.28 14.82
CA THR A 128 6.11 7.37 15.81
C THR A 128 4.84 8.22 15.69
N ALA A 129 4.43 8.55 14.46
CA ALA A 129 3.22 9.33 14.22
C ALA A 129 1.94 8.57 14.63
N LEU A 130 1.84 7.28 14.31
CA LEU A 130 0.69 6.44 14.64
C LEU A 130 0.59 6.19 16.16
N GLU A 131 1.71 5.99 16.84
CA GLU A 131 1.78 5.85 18.29
C GLU A 131 1.42 7.16 19.01
N ALA A 132 1.81 8.32 18.47
CA ALA A 132 1.36 9.61 18.97
C ALA A 132 -0.16 9.82 18.82
N LEU A 133 -0.78 9.14 17.84
CA LEU A 133 -2.24 9.07 17.69
C LEU A 133 -2.90 7.99 18.56
N GLY A 134 -2.11 7.24 19.35
CA GLY A 134 -2.59 6.24 20.30
C GLY A 134 -2.74 4.83 19.72
N LEU A 135 -2.30 4.58 18.48
CA LEU A 135 -2.37 3.24 17.88
C LEU A 135 -1.27 2.33 18.45
N GLN A 136 -1.62 1.06 18.63
CA GLN A 136 -0.71 0.02 19.10
C GLN A 136 -0.08 -0.73 17.93
N ARG A 137 1.22 -0.96 18.03
CA ARG A 137 1.97 -1.73 17.04
C ARG A 137 1.66 -3.22 17.16
N VAL A 138 1.30 -3.85 16.05
CA VAL A 138 1.22 -5.32 15.95
C VAL A 138 2.53 -5.84 15.39
N GLU A 139 3.28 -6.51 16.24
CA GLU A 139 4.52 -7.16 15.81
C GLU A 139 4.21 -8.38 14.94
N TRP A 140 4.84 -8.43 13.78
CA TRP A 140 4.94 -9.62 12.95
C TRP A 140 6.42 -9.83 12.61
N ARG A 141 6.84 -11.09 12.54
CA ARG A 141 8.27 -11.42 12.39
C ARG A 141 8.70 -11.26 10.93
N GLY A 142 9.27 -10.11 10.57
CA GLY A 142 10.13 -10.03 9.38
C GLY A 142 11.45 -10.75 9.65
N SER A 143 11.87 -11.66 8.76
CA SER A 143 13.28 -12.04 8.62
C SER A 143 13.94 -11.18 7.54
N ASP A 144 15.27 -11.15 7.46
CA ASP A 144 16.02 -10.30 6.51
C ASP A 144 15.57 -10.47 5.04
N ASP A 145 15.06 -11.65 4.67
CA ASP A 145 14.53 -12.00 3.35
C ASP A 145 12.99 -11.94 3.24
N ALA A 146 12.29 -11.47 4.27
CA ALA A 146 10.83 -11.39 4.34
C ALA A 146 10.35 -9.94 4.44
N TYR A 147 10.24 -9.27 3.30
CA TYR A 147 9.74 -7.90 3.18
C TYR A 147 8.23 -7.83 2.91
N LEU A 148 7.58 -6.79 3.41
CA LEU A 148 6.15 -6.46 3.24
C LEU A 148 6.02 -4.94 3.20
N GLU A 149 5.52 -4.37 2.10
CA GLU A 149 5.21 -2.94 1.97
C GLU A 149 3.69 -2.74 1.92
N GLY A 150 3.20 -1.64 2.47
CA GLY A 150 1.76 -1.39 2.65
C GLY A 150 0.96 -1.30 1.36
N GLY A 151 1.55 -0.82 0.25
CA GLY A 151 0.88 -0.85 -1.06
C GLY A 151 0.54 -2.26 -1.57
N ASP A 152 1.13 -3.32 -1.01
CA ASP A 152 0.76 -4.70 -1.33
C ASP A 152 -0.40 -5.23 -0.48
N VAL A 153 -0.79 -4.57 0.60
CA VAL A 153 -1.79 -5.07 1.55
C VAL A 153 -3.08 -4.26 1.43
N VAL A 154 -4.14 -4.93 0.99
CA VAL A 154 -5.46 -4.33 0.81
C VAL A 154 -6.47 -5.03 1.71
N PRO A 155 -6.89 -4.40 2.82
CA PRO A 155 -7.96 -4.89 3.67
C PRO A 155 -9.33 -4.84 2.98
N PHE A 156 -10.06 -5.95 3.01
CA PHE A 156 -11.41 -6.04 2.47
C PHE A 156 -12.29 -6.96 3.31
N SER A 157 -13.59 -6.99 3.01
CA SER A 157 -14.53 -7.92 3.62
C SER A 157 -15.21 -8.79 2.58
N ARG A 158 -15.45 -10.05 2.92
CA ARG A 158 -16.22 -10.98 2.10
C ARG A 158 -17.07 -11.86 2.99
N GLY A 159 -18.39 -11.81 2.82
CA GLY A 159 -19.31 -12.64 3.61
C GLY A 159 -19.22 -12.40 5.12
N GLY A 160 -18.82 -11.20 5.55
CA GLY A 160 -18.61 -10.86 6.97
C GLY A 160 -17.22 -11.22 7.52
N ASN A 161 -16.36 -11.85 6.72
CA ASN A 161 -14.98 -12.15 7.11
C ASN A 161 -14.08 -10.92 6.93
N ARG A 162 -13.11 -10.77 7.81
CA ARG A 162 -12.00 -9.81 7.77
C ARG A 162 -10.89 -10.39 6.89
N CYS A 163 -10.73 -9.89 5.69
CA CYS A 163 -9.84 -10.48 4.70
C CYS A 163 -8.72 -9.53 4.29
N LEU A 164 -7.53 -10.05 4.07
CA LEU A 164 -6.44 -9.28 3.45
C LEU A 164 -6.17 -9.84 2.06
N LEU A 165 -6.08 -8.95 1.07
CA LEU A 165 -5.48 -9.25 -0.22
C LEU A 165 -4.02 -8.80 -0.15
N VAL A 166 -3.08 -9.70 -0.42
CA VAL A 166 -1.65 -9.40 -0.31
C VAL A 166 -0.92 -9.76 -1.60
N GLY A 167 -0.39 -8.74 -2.28
CA GLY A 167 0.49 -8.92 -3.43
C GLY A 167 1.86 -9.46 -2.99
N TYR A 168 2.49 -10.31 -3.80
CA TYR A 168 3.88 -10.69 -3.62
C TYR A 168 4.64 -10.75 -4.95
N ALA A 169 5.89 -10.26 -4.95
CA ALA A 169 6.95 -10.49 -5.95
C ALA A 169 8.13 -9.52 -5.70
N ARG A 170 7.91 -8.20 -5.92
CA ARG A 170 8.97 -7.18 -5.90
C ARG A 170 9.15 -6.50 -4.54
N ARG A 171 8.04 -6.04 -3.95
CA ARG A 171 8.01 -5.22 -2.73
C ARG A 171 7.48 -5.96 -1.50
N SER A 172 6.87 -7.12 -1.71
CA SER A 172 6.49 -8.06 -0.68
C SER A 172 6.86 -9.49 -1.08
N THR A 173 7.29 -10.34 -0.14
CA THR A 173 7.55 -11.76 -0.41
C THR A 173 6.44 -12.67 0.07
N LEU A 174 6.29 -13.82 -0.59
CA LEU A 174 5.42 -14.89 -0.09
C LEU A 174 5.83 -15.36 1.32
N LYS A 175 7.11 -15.25 1.69
CA LYS A 175 7.59 -15.55 3.04
C LYS A 175 6.99 -14.58 4.07
N ALA A 176 7.01 -13.28 3.78
CA ALA A 176 6.37 -12.28 4.64
C ALA A 176 4.87 -12.49 4.75
N VAL A 177 4.18 -12.83 3.64
CA VAL A 177 2.75 -13.18 3.66
C VAL A 177 2.45 -14.35 4.61
N ARG A 178 3.33 -15.36 4.66
CA ARG A 178 3.19 -16.49 5.59
C ARG A 178 3.36 -16.07 7.05
N HIS A 179 4.38 -15.26 7.35
CA HIS A 179 4.57 -14.74 8.71
C HIS A 179 3.41 -13.81 9.13
N LEU A 180 2.90 -13.01 8.20
CA LEU A 180 1.71 -12.18 8.42
C LEU A 180 0.49 -13.03 8.76
N ARG A 181 0.27 -14.14 8.01
CA ARG A 181 -0.82 -15.08 8.30
C ARG A 181 -0.69 -15.68 9.70
N GLU A 182 0.50 -16.09 10.11
CA GLU A 182 0.75 -16.63 11.45
C GLU A 182 0.48 -15.60 12.57
N ALA A 183 0.81 -14.33 12.32
CA ALA A 183 0.60 -13.26 13.28
C ALA A 183 -0.87 -12.83 13.40
N LEU A 184 -1.60 -12.80 12.27
CA LEU A 184 -2.94 -12.20 12.22
C LEU A 184 -4.08 -13.20 12.29
N VAL A 185 -3.93 -14.41 11.77
CA VAL A 185 -5.05 -15.37 11.69
C VAL A 185 -5.08 -16.27 12.93
N PRO A 186 -6.23 -16.44 13.61
CA PRO A 186 -7.56 -15.89 13.33
C PRO A 186 -7.90 -14.58 14.08
N TYR A 187 -6.93 -13.97 14.76
CA TYR A 187 -7.18 -12.92 15.75
C TYR A 187 -7.56 -11.56 15.13
N LEU A 188 -6.74 -11.08 14.19
CA LEU A 188 -6.87 -9.80 13.51
C LEU A 188 -7.30 -9.93 12.05
N ALA A 189 -7.26 -11.13 11.47
CA ALA A 189 -7.82 -11.42 10.16
C ALA A 189 -8.39 -12.84 10.17
N ASP A 190 -9.42 -13.09 9.36
CA ASP A 190 -10.00 -14.42 9.20
C ASP A 190 -9.34 -15.16 8.04
N GLU A 191 -9.02 -14.44 6.96
CA GLU A 191 -8.41 -14.99 5.74
C GLU A 191 -7.37 -14.04 5.14
N ILE A 192 -6.32 -14.60 4.54
CA ILE A 192 -5.34 -13.85 3.74
C ILE A 192 -5.25 -14.51 2.36
N PHE A 193 -5.47 -13.73 1.31
CA PHE A 193 -5.36 -14.12 -0.08
C PHE A 193 -4.06 -13.57 -0.66
N ALA A 194 -3.14 -14.47 -1.02
CA ALA A 194 -1.89 -14.09 -1.66
C ALA A 194 -2.07 -14.03 -3.19
N ILE A 195 -1.62 -12.95 -3.83
CA ILE A 195 -1.60 -12.79 -5.29
C ILE A 195 -0.17 -12.59 -5.76
N GLU A 196 0.27 -13.44 -6.68
CA GLU A 196 1.55 -13.22 -7.36
C GLU A 196 1.43 -12.05 -8.34
N LEU A 197 2.33 -11.08 -8.21
CA LEU A 197 2.37 -9.91 -9.07
C LEU A 197 3.29 -10.14 -10.26
N ALA A 198 2.91 -9.58 -11.41
CA ALA A 198 3.78 -9.58 -12.57
C ALA A 198 5.09 -8.82 -12.29
N PRO A 199 6.23 -9.19 -12.92
CA PRO A 199 7.56 -8.63 -12.59
C PRO A 199 7.72 -7.11 -12.75
N TRP A 200 6.84 -6.46 -13.51
CA TRP A 200 6.85 -5.01 -13.74
C TRP A 200 5.98 -4.23 -12.74
N ARG A 201 5.13 -4.92 -11.98
CA ARG A 201 4.25 -4.31 -10.99
C ARG A 201 5.04 -4.05 -9.71
N MET A 202 4.94 -2.82 -9.19
CA MET A 202 5.61 -2.45 -7.93
C MET A 202 4.85 -3.01 -6.73
N ASN A 203 3.59 -2.65 -6.61
CA ASN A 203 2.70 -3.05 -5.53
C ASN A 203 1.31 -3.42 -6.06
N LEU A 204 0.52 -4.15 -5.26
CA LEU A 204 -0.85 -4.57 -5.60
C LEU A 204 -1.79 -3.40 -5.89
N ASP A 205 -1.77 -2.36 -5.06
CA ASP A 205 -2.68 -1.20 -5.13
C ASP A 205 -2.59 -0.40 -6.45
N GLY A 206 -1.42 -0.39 -7.09
CA GLY A 206 -1.25 0.19 -8.42
C GLY A 206 -1.91 -0.63 -9.55
N GLY A 207 -2.37 -1.86 -9.27
CA GLY A 207 -2.89 -2.81 -10.25
C GLY A 207 -4.28 -3.35 -9.94
N LEU A 208 -4.69 -3.44 -8.69
CA LEU A 208 -5.99 -3.99 -8.28
C LEU A 208 -6.41 -3.40 -6.92
N LEU A 209 -7.58 -2.75 -6.90
CA LEU A 209 -8.19 -2.20 -5.68
C LEU A 209 -9.70 -2.47 -5.67
N PRO A 210 -10.23 -3.14 -4.63
CA PRO A 210 -11.65 -3.10 -4.32
C PRO A 210 -12.07 -1.67 -3.96
N VAL A 211 -13.18 -1.20 -4.53
CA VAL A 211 -13.72 0.14 -4.29
C VAL A 211 -15.18 0.12 -3.83
N ALA A 212 -15.83 -1.04 -3.92
CA ALA A 212 -17.14 -1.34 -3.33
C ALA A 212 -17.23 -2.85 -3.04
N ASP A 213 -18.34 -3.30 -2.44
CA ASP A 213 -18.55 -4.71 -2.08
C ASP A 213 -18.47 -5.66 -3.28
N ASP A 214 -18.87 -5.17 -4.46
CA ASP A 214 -18.93 -5.91 -5.72
C ASP A 214 -18.15 -5.24 -6.86
N VAL A 215 -17.39 -4.17 -6.58
CA VAL A 215 -16.63 -3.43 -7.59
C VAL A 215 -15.14 -3.44 -7.27
N VAL A 216 -14.36 -3.85 -8.27
CA VAL A 216 -12.89 -3.82 -8.26
C VAL A 216 -12.41 -3.00 -9.45
N VAL A 217 -11.49 -2.07 -9.21
CA VAL A 217 -10.71 -1.41 -10.25
C VAL A 217 -9.45 -2.22 -10.47
N ALA A 218 -9.28 -2.77 -11.66
CA ALA A 218 -8.09 -3.54 -12.02
C ALA A 218 -7.46 -2.99 -13.30
N HIS A 219 -6.15 -2.82 -13.28
CA HIS A 219 -5.39 -2.64 -14.49
C HIS A 219 -5.40 -3.98 -15.25
N PRO A 220 -5.85 -4.02 -16.52
CA PRO A 220 -5.88 -5.27 -17.27
C PRO A 220 -4.47 -5.86 -17.32
N PRO A 221 -4.32 -7.20 -17.29
CA PRO A 221 -3.01 -7.81 -17.44
C PRO A 221 -2.40 -7.29 -18.74
N HIS A 222 -1.23 -6.65 -18.63
CA HIS A 222 -0.44 -6.37 -19.82
C HIS A 222 -0.18 -7.74 -20.45
N ARG A 223 -0.68 -7.98 -21.67
CA ARG A 223 -0.20 -9.14 -22.43
C ARG A 223 1.32 -9.01 -22.46
N PRO A 224 2.09 -10.03 -22.04
CA PRO A 224 3.52 -9.97 -22.22
C PRO A 224 3.76 -9.68 -23.70
N HIS A 225 4.66 -8.73 -23.99
CA HIS A 225 5.17 -8.61 -25.34
C HIS A 225 5.65 -10.02 -25.73
N PRO A 226 5.18 -10.61 -26.84
CA PRO A 226 5.72 -11.90 -27.26
C PRO A 226 7.23 -11.76 -27.32
N ALA A 227 7.94 -12.74 -26.74
CA ALA A 227 9.39 -12.81 -26.89
C ALA A 227 9.72 -12.67 -28.40
N PRO A 228 10.80 -11.97 -28.77
CA PRO A 228 11.19 -11.85 -30.16
C PRO A 228 11.29 -13.26 -30.77
N GLY A 229 10.35 -13.61 -31.67
CA GLY A 229 10.30 -14.92 -32.31
C GLY A 229 9.12 -15.84 -31.96
N ALA A 230 8.16 -15.44 -31.11
CA ALA A 230 6.95 -16.23 -30.92
C ALA A 230 5.97 -16.03 -32.09
N ASP A 231 5.73 -17.12 -32.83
CA ASP A 231 4.97 -17.17 -34.07
C ASP A 231 3.52 -16.71 -33.90
N SER A 232 3.06 -15.88 -34.83
CA SER A 232 1.80 -15.13 -34.79
C SER A 232 0.54 -15.96 -35.13
N SER A 233 0.64 -17.29 -35.18
CA SER A 233 -0.41 -18.17 -35.69
C SER A 233 -1.42 -18.66 -34.65
N GLU A 234 -1.16 -18.51 -33.33
CA GLU A 234 -2.11 -18.93 -32.27
C GLU A 234 -3.05 -17.81 -31.76
N GLN A 235 -3.02 -16.61 -32.35
CA GLN A 235 -3.84 -15.47 -31.90
C GLN A 235 -5.34 -15.54 -32.24
N ARG A 236 -5.87 -16.70 -32.67
CA ARG A 236 -7.31 -16.88 -32.98
C ARG A 236 -7.96 -18.00 -32.16
N ALA A 237 -7.94 -17.86 -30.83
CA ALA A 237 -8.94 -18.49 -29.97
C ALA A 237 -9.11 -17.67 -28.69
N GLY A 238 -9.94 -16.63 -28.77
CA GLY A 238 -10.43 -15.93 -27.58
C GLY A 238 -11.31 -16.87 -26.76
N ARG A 239 -10.87 -17.18 -25.54
CA ARG A 239 -11.76 -17.58 -24.44
C ARG A 239 -11.39 -16.78 -23.19
N PRO A 240 -12.35 -16.05 -22.57
CA PRO A 240 -12.11 -15.41 -21.30
C PRO A 240 -11.96 -16.47 -20.21
N LEU A 241 -10.86 -16.38 -19.46
CA LEU A 241 -10.66 -17.09 -18.19
C LEU A 241 -11.46 -16.37 -17.10
N VAL A 242 -12.78 -16.50 -17.16
CA VAL A 242 -13.68 -16.27 -16.02
C VAL A 242 -14.70 -17.39 -16.07
N ARG A 243 -14.47 -18.44 -15.27
CA ARG A 243 -15.50 -19.41 -14.93
C ARG A 243 -15.42 -19.77 -13.44
N ASP A 244 -16.55 -19.49 -12.80
CA ASP A 244 -17.19 -20.26 -11.72
C ASP A 244 -16.60 -20.14 -10.31
N LEU A 245 -16.97 -19.03 -9.65
CA LEU A 245 -17.09 -18.91 -8.19
C LEU A 245 -18.56 -18.90 -7.73
N ALA A 246 -19.45 -19.59 -8.45
CA ALA A 246 -20.86 -19.69 -8.09
C ALA A 246 -21.45 -21.05 -8.47
N ALA A 247 -21.20 -22.09 -7.66
CA ALA A 247 -22.07 -23.26 -7.54
C ALA A 247 -21.59 -24.18 -6.40
N ALA A 248 -21.95 -23.87 -5.17
CA ALA A 248 -22.00 -24.84 -4.06
C ALA A 248 -22.86 -24.32 -2.92
N SER A 249 -24.16 -24.10 -3.16
CA SER A 249 -25.18 -23.94 -2.11
C SER A 249 -26.59 -24.06 -2.71
N SER A 250 -26.94 -25.25 -3.20
CA SER A 250 -28.34 -25.70 -3.31
C SER A 250 -28.34 -27.18 -3.70
N GLU A 251 -28.40 -28.06 -2.70
CA GLU A 251 -29.20 -29.30 -2.67
C GLU A 251 -28.82 -30.11 -1.42
N GLY A 252 -29.73 -30.10 -0.44
CA GLY A 252 -29.58 -30.73 0.86
C GLY A 252 -30.66 -30.26 1.82
N GLY A 253 -31.93 -30.54 1.47
CA GLY A 253 -33.13 -30.18 2.23
C GLY A 253 -34.36 -30.13 1.35
#